data_AF-A0A2V8I0A5-F1
#
_entry.id   AF-A0A2V8I0A5-F1
#
_cell.length_a   1.000
_cell.length_b   1.000
_cell.length_c   1.000
_cell.angle_alpha   90.00
_cell.angle_beta   90.00
_cell.angle_gamma   90.00
#
_symmetry.space_group_name_H-M   'P 1'
#
loop_
_entity.id
_entity.type
_entity.pdbx_description
1 polymer ?
#
loop_
_entity_poly.entity_id
_entity_poly.type
_entity_poly.pdbx_seq_one_letter_code
_entity_poly.pdbx_strand_id
1 'polypeptide(L)'
;MLGAATAASGPARFVRFSEARSILTELAGRLPPGLDTLPPAQLEAAWPRWIERRDREIRARLDQGDEDTIVNWALFGTTFTSKPRAVLGAVEAGTADDRELVLRRTIELISARVDDLLTALASPGSDERRLFARAFLQRRGLRFATAADRDAARMYLSAAIIRVASEQDQIDQELGATSSGNPLTEFIERSRLFRTRGLSLDTSLIPNYSVQQALAAMKARGLLEPGSVRRVAIVGPGLDFADKDVGFDFYPPQTLQPFAVLDALKRLGLSPAPAGPEIVLLDISPRIIAHVTQARARASRNIGYTVNLPLPRSSAWLPETRAYWQTFGDQIRTSIS
;
A
#
# COMPACT_ATOMS: atom_id res chain seq x y z
N MET A 1 9.40 -15.79 -20.77
CA MET A 1 10.22 -14.69 -21.32
C MET A 1 9.41 -13.41 -21.22
N LEU A 2 9.79 -12.46 -20.37
CA LEU A 2 9.14 -11.15 -20.32
C LEU A 2 9.60 -10.33 -21.53
N GLY A 3 8.77 -10.26 -22.57
CA GLY A 3 9.02 -9.46 -23.76
C GLY A 3 9.05 -7.98 -23.42
N ALA A 4 10.13 -7.29 -23.80
CA ALA A 4 10.29 -5.86 -23.58
C ALA A 4 9.62 -5.07 -24.71
N ALA A 5 8.40 -4.60 -24.47
CA ALA A 5 7.91 -3.41 -25.15
C ALA A 5 8.37 -2.20 -24.34
N THR A 6 9.55 -1.66 -24.65
CA THR A 6 9.86 -0.27 -24.28
C THR A 6 9.08 0.63 -25.23
N ALA A 7 7.83 0.91 -24.91
CA ALA A 7 7.16 2.07 -25.48
C ALA A 7 7.99 3.29 -25.04
N ALA A 8 8.60 3.98 -26.00
CA ALA A 8 9.20 5.28 -25.76
C ALA A 8 8.06 6.24 -25.37
N SER A 9 7.76 6.32 -24.08
CA SER A 9 6.78 7.30 -23.60
C SER A 9 7.44 8.66 -23.69
N GLY A 10 6.81 9.59 -24.41
CA GLY A 10 7.14 11.00 -24.28
C GLY A 10 7.11 11.44 -22.81
N PRO A 11 7.70 12.61 -22.47
CA PRO A 11 7.71 13.09 -21.10
C PRO A 11 6.30 13.09 -20.51
N ALA A 12 6.18 12.64 -19.26
CA ALA A 12 4.91 12.67 -18.56
C ALA A 12 4.37 14.12 -18.59
N ARG A 13 3.11 14.26 -19.00
CA ARG A 13 2.41 15.54 -19.07
C ARG A 13 1.05 15.42 -18.41
N PHE A 14 0.53 16.54 -17.94
CA PHE A 14 -0.85 16.61 -17.49
C PHE A 14 -1.81 16.31 -18.65
N VAL A 15 -2.88 15.59 -18.32
CA VAL A 15 -4.01 15.36 -19.22
C VAL A 15 -4.61 16.72 -19.57
N ARG A 16 -4.89 16.97 -20.85
CA ARG A 16 -5.53 18.20 -21.33
C ARG A 16 -7.03 18.11 -21.09
N PHE A 17 -7.69 19.26 -21.00
CA PHE A 17 -9.14 19.30 -20.83
C PHE A 17 -9.88 18.52 -21.93
N SER A 18 -9.44 18.68 -23.19
CA SER A 18 -10.01 17.96 -24.34
C SER A 18 -9.95 16.44 -24.19
N GLU A 19 -8.91 15.92 -23.53
CA GLU A 19 -8.74 14.48 -23.31
C GLU A 19 -9.61 13.97 -22.15
N ALA A 20 -9.86 14.82 -21.15
CA ALA A 20 -10.73 14.50 -20.01
C ALA A 20 -12.21 14.78 -20.29
N ARG A 21 -12.55 15.51 -21.35
CA ARG A 21 -13.90 16.05 -21.60
C ARG A 21 -15.00 14.99 -21.53
N SER A 22 -14.80 13.82 -22.12
CA SER A 22 -15.81 12.75 -22.09
C SER A 22 -16.12 12.30 -20.66
N ILE A 23 -15.08 12.10 -19.83
CA ILE A 23 -15.24 11.70 -18.43
C ILE A 23 -15.91 12.80 -17.62
N LEU A 24 -15.50 14.07 -17.83
CA LEU A 24 -16.11 15.20 -17.13
C LEU A 24 -17.59 15.39 -17.50
N THR A 25 -17.97 15.05 -18.73
CA THR A 25 -19.36 15.10 -19.20
C THR A 25 -20.20 14.02 -18.52
N GLU A 26 -19.69 12.78 -18.45
CA GLU A 26 -20.35 11.68 -17.72
C GLU A 26 -20.49 11.97 -16.22
N LEU A 27 -19.54 12.73 -15.65
CA LEU A 27 -19.57 13.16 -14.25
C LEU A 27 -20.29 14.51 -14.03
N ALA A 28 -21.05 15.01 -15.02
CA ALA A 28 -21.80 16.25 -14.86
C ALA A 28 -22.72 16.19 -13.63
N GLY A 29 -22.68 17.25 -12.81
CA GLY A 29 -23.38 17.29 -11.51
C GLY A 29 -22.68 16.56 -10.36
N ARG A 30 -21.55 15.88 -10.62
CA ARG A 30 -20.71 15.20 -9.63
C ARG A 30 -19.22 15.47 -9.87
N LEU A 31 -18.91 16.65 -10.40
CA LEU A 31 -17.54 17.07 -10.64
C LEU A 31 -16.75 17.13 -9.33
N PRO A 32 -15.43 16.94 -9.38
CA PRO A 32 -14.61 17.00 -8.18
C PRO A 32 -14.55 18.44 -7.62
N PRO A 33 -14.22 18.60 -6.32
CA PRO A 33 -14.12 19.90 -5.68
C PRO A 33 -13.23 20.89 -6.46
N GLY A 34 -13.74 22.10 -6.64
CA GLY A 34 -13.09 23.18 -7.37
C GLY A 34 -13.33 23.18 -8.88
N LEU A 35 -13.98 22.14 -9.44
CA LEU A 35 -14.59 22.17 -10.77
C LEU A 35 -16.12 22.21 -10.69
N ASP A 36 -16.70 21.59 -9.66
CA ASP A 36 -18.13 21.58 -9.34
C ASP A 36 -18.77 22.95 -9.16
N THR A 37 -18.00 23.94 -8.73
CA THR A 37 -18.44 25.33 -8.51
C THR A 37 -18.30 26.22 -9.74
N LEU A 38 -17.69 25.73 -10.83
CA LEU A 38 -17.41 26.52 -12.01
C LEU A 38 -18.50 26.36 -13.09
N PRO A 39 -18.90 27.44 -13.78
CA PRO A 39 -19.73 27.33 -14.98
C PRO A 39 -19.04 26.48 -16.07
N PRO A 40 -19.79 25.70 -16.88
CA PRO A 40 -19.20 24.85 -17.92
C PRO A 40 -18.23 25.57 -18.86
N ALA A 41 -18.53 26.84 -19.20
CA ALA A 41 -17.69 27.68 -20.06
C ALA A 41 -16.31 28.01 -19.45
N GLN A 42 -16.13 27.88 -18.14
CA GLN A 42 -14.88 28.19 -17.43
C GLN A 42 -14.02 26.95 -17.14
N LEU A 43 -14.58 25.74 -17.29
CA LEU A 43 -13.89 24.49 -16.94
C LEU A 43 -12.59 24.29 -17.73
N GLU A 44 -12.62 24.55 -19.02
CA GLU A 44 -11.46 24.36 -19.91
C GLU A 44 -10.30 25.28 -19.53
N ALA A 45 -10.60 26.54 -19.21
CA ALA A 45 -9.60 27.52 -18.79
C ALA A 45 -9.05 27.23 -17.38
N ALA A 46 -9.87 26.69 -16.48
CA ALA A 46 -9.47 26.36 -15.11
C ALA A 46 -8.67 25.04 -15.01
N TRP A 47 -8.86 24.13 -15.97
CA TRP A 47 -8.35 22.77 -15.93
C TRP A 47 -6.83 22.65 -15.67
N PRO A 48 -5.92 23.39 -16.36
CA PRO A 48 -4.48 23.24 -16.13
C PRO A 48 -4.06 23.53 -14.69
N ARG A 49 -4.60 24.60 -14.09
CA ARG A 49 -4.32 24.94 -12.69
C ARG A 49 -4.94 23.93 -11.73
N TRP A 50 -6.15 23.45 -12.03
CA TRP A 50 -6.83 22.46 -11.21
C TRP A 50 -6.07 21.13 -11.16
N ILE A 51 -5.64 20.60 -12.32
CA ILE A 51 -4.95 19.32 -12.39
C ILE A 51 -3.55 19.38 -11.77
N GLU A 52 -2.81 20.49 -11.96
CA GLU A 52 -1.51 20.71 -11.31
C GLU A 52 -1.63 20.76 -9.78
N ARG A 53 -2.61 21.48 -9.27
CA ARG A 53 -2.88 21.53 -7.82
C ARG A 53 -3.24 20.14 -7.31
N ARG A 54 -4.11 19.42 -8.03
CA ARG A 54 -4.56 18.08 -7.62
C ARG A 54 -3.43 17.06 -7.61
N ASP A 55 -2.52 17.12 -8.58
CA ASP A 55 -1.30 16.29 -8.58
C ASP A 55 -0.42 16.59 -7.35
N ARG A 56 -0.21 17.87 -7.02
CA ARG A 56 0.57 18.26 -5.83
C ARG A 56 -0.05 17.75 -4.53
N GLU A 57 -1.38 17.85 -4.40
CA GLU A 57 -2.12 17.30 -3.26
C GLU A 57 -1.96 15.78 -3.15
N ILE A 58 -2.06 15.05 -4.27
CA ILE A 58 -1.86 13.59 -4.29
C ILE A 58 -0.43 13.23 -3.88
N ARG A 59 0.58 13.97 -4.38
CA ARG A 59 1.99 13.74 -4.00
C ARG A 59 2.24 14.02 -2.52
N ALA A 60 1.63 15.05 -1.95
CA ALA A 60 1.71 15.30 -0.51
C ALA A 60 1.11 14.15 0.31
N ARG A 61 0.00 13.56 -0.17
CA ARG A 61 -0.60 12.38 0.48
C ARG A 61 0.24 11.11 0.33
N LEU A 62 0.99 10.96 -0.77
CA LEU A 62 1.97 9.87 -0.91
C LEU A 62 3.11 10.03 0.11
N ASP A 63 3.61 11.25 0.26
CA ASP A 63 4.67 11.57 1.22
C ASP A 63 4.20 11.37 2.68
N GLN A 64 2.95 11.70 3.00
CA GLN A 64 2.33 11.33 4.28
C GLN A 64 2.16 9.81 4.43
N GLY A 65 1.74 9.09 3.39
CA GLY A 65 1.63 7.63 3.43
C GLY A 65 2.98 6.93 3.68
N ASP A 66 4.06 7.48 3.15
CA ASP A 66 5.43 7.04 3.44
C ASP A 66 5.79 7.24 4.92
N GLU A 67 5.39 8.36 5.53
CA GLU A 67 5.53 8.60 6.97
C GLU A 67 4.69 7.63 7.81
N ASP A 68 3.42 7.47 7.48
CA ASP A 68 2.50 6.54 8.15
C ASP A 68 3.02 5.09 8.06
N THR A 69 3.68 4.73 6.96
CA THR A 69 4.35 3.43 6.82
C THR A 69 5.47 3.27 7.85
N ILE A 70 6.30 4.30 8.06
CA ILE A 70 7.39 4.28 9.06
C ILE A 70 6.82 4.25 10.48
N VAL A 71 5.74 5.00 10.75
CA VAL A 71 5.03 4.97 12.04
C VAL A 71 4.51 3.57 12.34
N ASN A 72 3.79 2.95 11.39
CA ASN A 72 3.31 1.57 11.57
C ASN A 72 4.46 0.60 11.82
N TRP A 73 5.57 0.76 11.10
CA TRP A 73 6.75 -0.07 11.34
C TRP A 73 7.35 0.17 12.74
N ALA A 74 7.44 1.42 13.21
CA ALA A 74 7.87 1.73 14.58
C ALA A 74 6.99 1.04 15.64
N LEU A 75 5.68 0.96 15.41
CA LEU A 75 4.72 0.37 16.35
C LEU A 75 4.71 -1.17 16.31
N PHE A 76 4.79 -1.78 15.13
CA PHE A 76 4.53 -3.22 14.94
C PHE A 76 5.74 -4.03 14.47
N GLY A 77 6.74 -3.41 13.86
CA GLY A 77 7.91 -4.09 13.32
C GLY A 77 8.76 -4.80 14.37
N THR A 78 9.47 -5.84 13.94
CA THR A 78 10.20 -6.75 14.84
C THR A 78 11.69 -6.83 14.51
N THR A 79 12.13 -6.41 13.32
CA THR A 79 13.53 -6.58 12.90
C THR A 79 14.51 -5.57 13.49
N PHE A 80 14.04 -4.44 14.03
CA PHE A 80 14.90 -3.41 14.65
C PHE A 80 14.88 -3.42 16.17
N THR A 81 13.99 -4.19 16.80
CA THR A 81 13.76 -4.16 18.26
C THR A 81 13.33 -5.53 18.79
N SER A 82 13.69 -5.83 20.03
CA SER A 82 13.16 -7.00 20.78
C SER A 82 11.94 -6.66 21.64
N LYS A 83 11.51 -5.40 21.67
CA LYS A 83 10.38 -4.94 22.48
C LYS A 83 9.06 -5.47 21.91
N PRO A 84 8.05 -5.70 22.78
CA PRO A 84 6.72 -6.08 22.30
C PRO A 84 6.14 -5.00 21.38
N ARG A 85 5.18 -5.39 20.54
CA ARG A 85 4.43 -4.49 19.67
C ARG A 85 3.65 -3.47 20.51
N ALA A 86 3.58 -2.24 20.05
CA ALA A 86 2.78 -1.20 20.67
C ALA A 86 1.43 -1.09 19.94
N VAL A 87 0.34 -1.37 20.64
CA VAL A 87 -1.03 -1.22 20.11
C VAL A 87 -1.60 0.09 20.64
N LEU A 88 -1.97 0.99 19.73
CA LEU A 88 -2.68 2.22 20.07
C LEU A 88 -4.11 1.87 20.49
N GLY A 89 -4.63 2.49 21.55
CA GLY A 89 -6.03 2.33 21.97
C GLY A 89 -6.37 1.05 22.75
N ALA A 90 -5.39 0.20 23.10
CA ALA A 90 -5.61 -1.01 23.91
C ALA A 90 -5.81 -0.69 25.42
N VAL A 91 -6.70 0.25 25.73
CA VAL A 91 -7.11 0.53 27.11
C VAL A 91 -8.34 -0.34 27.40
N GLU A 92 -8.11 -1.54 27.90
CA GLU A 92 -9.17 -2.41 28.40
C GLU A 92 -9.85 -1.80 29.65
N ALA A 93 -11.07 -2.29 29.93
CA ALA A 93 -11.89 -1.87 31.06
C ALA A 93 -11.13 -1.94 32.40
N GLY A 94 -11.26 -0.90 33.22
CA GLY A 94 -10.57 -0.76 34.50
C GLY A 94 -10.89 0.57 35.18
N THR A 95 -10.36 0.79 36.39
CA THR A 95 -10.52 2.05 37.11
C THR A 95 -9.81 3.21 36.39
N ALA A 96 -10.00 4.46 36.83
CA ALA A 96 -9.31 5.60 36.23
C ALA A 96 -7.77 5.46 36.36
N ASP A 97 -7.31 4.96 37.50
CA ASP A 97 -5.88 4.77 37.80
C ASP A 97 -5.26 3.66 36.93
N ASP A 98 -6.00 2.57 36.68
CA ASP A 98 -5.55 1.50 35.79
C ASP A 98 -5.31 2.03 34.36
N ARG A 99 -6.20 2.92 33.90
CA ARG A 99 -6.12 3.52 32.56
C ARG A 99 -4.92 4.46 32.44
N GLU A 100 -4.62 5.27 33.45
CA GLU A 100 -3.42 6.13 33.45
C GLU A 100 -2.14 5.29 33.43
N LEU A 101 -2.09 4.21 34.22
CA LEU A 101 -0.93 3.32 34.27
C LEU A 101 -0.69 2.62 32.92
N VAL A 102 -1.74 2.13 32.27
CA VAL A 102 -1.65 1.50 30.94
C VAL A 102 -1.18 2.51 29.89
N LEU A 103 -1.70 3.73 29.92
CA LEU A 103 -1.29 4.80 29.02
C LEU A 103 0.20 5.12 29.19
N ARG A 104 0.66 5.28 30.44
CA ARG A 104 2.08 5.55 30.74
C ARG A 104 2.99 4.45 30.21
N ARG A 105 2.66 3.18 30.48
CA ARG A 105 3.43 2.02 29.98
C ARG A 105 3.45 1.96 28.45
N THR A 106 2.34 2.31 27.80
CA THR A 106 2.26 2.37 26.33
C THR A 106 3.17 3.47 25.79
N ILE A 107 3.18 4.66 26.38
CA ILE A 107 4.06 5.77 26.00
C ILE A 107 5.54 5.40 26.18
N GLU A 108 5.88 4.78 27.31
CA GLU A 108 7.25 4.30 27.59
C GLU A 108 7.69 3.24 26.56
N LEU A 109 6.82 2.29 26.24
CA LEU A 109 7.07 1.27 25.22
C LEU A 109 7.29 1.89 23.84
N ILE A 110 6.40 2.78 23.41
CA ILE A 110 6.52 3.47 22.12
C ILE A 110 7.83 4.25 22.05
N SER A 111 8.15 5.02 23.09
CA SER A 111 9.39 5.81 23.15
C SER A 111 10.63 4.92 23.03
N ALA A 112 10.64 3.79 23.75
CA ALA A 112 11.76 2.87 23.70
C ALA A 112 11.87 2.14 22.35
N ARG A 113 10.75 1.87 21.65
CA ARG A 113 10.76 1.32 20.29
C ARG A 113 11.29 2.33 19.26
N VAL A 114 10.89 3.60 19.38
CA VAL A 114 11.42 4.68 18.54
C VAL A 114 12.94 4.78 18.67
N ASP A 115 13.50 4.55 19.86
CA ASP A 115 14.94 4.58 20.08
C ASP A 115 15.69 3.46 19.40
N ASP A 116 15.16 2.24 19.51
CA ASP A 116 15.70 1.09 18.83
C ASP A 116 15.66 1.31 17.31
N LEU A 117 14.56 1.88 16.79
CA LEU A 117 14.44 2.23 15.38
C LEU A 117 15.48 3.25 14.97
N LEU A 118 15.60 4.38 15.67
CA LEU A 118 16.58 5.43 15.35
C LEU A 118 18.02 4.90 15.41
N THR A 119 18.31 4.00 16.34
CA THR A 119 19.60 3.30 16.43
C THR A 119 19.83 2.44 15.19
N ALA A 120 18.83 1.67 14.74
CA ALA A 120 18.91 0.89 13.52
C ALA A 120 19.07 1.75 12.24
N LEU A 121 18.46 2.95 12.21
CA LEU A 121 18.58 3.88 11.07
C LEU A 121 19.94 4.58 10.98
N ALA A 122 20.66 4.71 12.10
CA ALA A 122 22.03 5.23 12.09
C ALA A 122 22.98 4.32 11.29
N SER A 123 22.71 3.01 11.28
CA SER A 123 23.48 1.98 10.56
C SER A 123 22.57 1.03 9.78
N PRO A 124 21.99 1.47 8.64
CA PRO A 124 20.91 0.76 7.96
C PRO A 124 21.37 -0.53 7.25
N GLY A 125 22.67 -0.68 7.00
CA GLY A 125 23.20 -1.80 6.20
C GLY A 125 22.61 -1.81 4.79
N SER A 126 22.22 -3.00 4.32
CA SER A 126 21.56 -3.21 3.03
C SER A 126 20.04 -3.41 3.14
N ASP A 127 19.46 -3.24 4.33
CA ASP A 127 18.03 -3.43 4.53
C ASP A 127 17.22 -2.31 3.86
N GLU A 128 16.35 -2.68 2.91
CA GLU A 128 15.59 -1.75 2.08
C GLU A 128 14.67 -0.85 2.92
N ARG A 129 14.11 -1.36 4.03
CA ARG A 129 13.23 -0.59 4.92
C ARG A 129 14.00 0.48 5.67
N ARG A 130 15.14 0.11 6.27
CA ARG A 130 16.02 1.03 6.99
C ARG A 130 16.58 2.10 6.06
N LEU A 131 17.02 1.71 4.85
CA LEU A 131 17.50 2.66 3.84
C LEU A 131 16.39 3.65 3.44
N PHE A 132 15.19 3.15 3.19
CA PHE A 132 14.03 3.99 2.87
C PHE A 132 13.68 4.96 4.02
N ALA A 133 13.50 4.44 5.24
CA ALA A 133 13.10 5.25 6.39
C ALA A 133 14.15 6.31 6.75
N ARG A 134 15.45 5.93 6.69
CA ARG A 134 16.55 6.88 6.86
C ARG A 134 16.50 7.97 5.79
N ALA A 135 16.37 7.60 4.52
CA ALA A 135 16.32 8.57 3.43
C ALA A 135 15.10 9.49 3.54
N PHE A 136 13.94 8.97 3.96
CA PHE A 136 12.75 9.76 4.23
C PHE A 136 13.00 10.84 5.29
N LEU A 137 13.50 10.44 6.47
CA LEU A 137 13.79 11.37 7.56
C LEU A 137 14.91 12.37 7.18
N GLN A 138 15.90 11.95 6.39
CA GLN A 138 16.93 12.85 5.90
C GLN A 138 16.40 13.94 4.96
N ARG A 139 15.40 13.62 4.11
CA ARG A 139 14.69 14.61 3.27
C ARG A 139 13.89 15.61 4.09
N ARG A 140 13.45 15.22 5.29
CA ARG A 140 12.84 16.11 6.29
C ARG A 140 13.84 16.98 7.06
N GLY A 141 15.12 16.89 6.73
CA GLY A 141 16.19 17.64 7.40
C GLY A 141 16.75 16.96 8.65
N LEU A 142 16.27 15.76 9.01
CA LEU A 142 16.72 15.03 10.19
C LEU A 142 18.04 14.31 9.93
N ARG A 143 18.81 14.10 10.99
CA ARG A 143 20.13 13.45 10.97
C ARG A 143 20.20 12.42 12.11
N PHE A 144 21.31 11.68 12.19
CA PHE A 144 21.49 10.58 13.15
C PHE A 144 22.89 10.53 13.77
N ALA A 145 23.71 11.58 13.58
CA ALA A 145 25.13 11.53 13.92
C ALA A 145 25.40 11.84 15.40
N THR A 146 24.61 12.76 15.97
CA THR A 146 24.78 13.24 17.35
C THR A 146 23.62 12.85 18.25
N ALA A 147 23.74 13.09 19.56
CA ALA A 147 22.62 12.95 20.49
C ALA A 147 21.48 13.92 20.15
N ALA A 148 21.80 15.20 19.90
CA ALA A 148 20.84 16.22 19.51
C ALA A 148 20.10 15.87 18.20
N ASP A 149 20.79 15.31 17.21
CA ASP A 149 20.17 14.84 15.97
C ASP A 149 19.13 13.74 16.24
N ARG A 150 19.49 12.78 17.09
CA ARG A 150 18.61 11.68 17.47
C ARG A 150 17.41 12.18 18.26
N ASP A 151 17.58 13.16 19.14
CA ASP A 151 16.48 13.79 19.87
C ASP A 151 15.52 14.53 18.94
N ALA A 152 16.03 15.24 17.94
CA ALA A 152 15.20 15.86 16.91
C ALA A 152 14.39 14.83 16.11
N ALA A 153 15.03 13.73 15.69
CA ALA A 153 14.36 12.65 14.98
C ALA A 153 13.32 11.92 15.86
N ARG A 154 13.62 11.74 17.15
CA ARG A 154 12.68 11.20 18.15
C ARG A 154 11.45 12.07 18.28
N MET A 155 11.64 13.38 18.51
CA MET A 155 10.53 14.33 18.62
C MET A 155 9.64 14.31 17.37
N TYR A 156 10.25 14.24 16.19
CA TYR A 156 9.51 14.15 14.92
C TYR A 156 8.65 12.88 14.85
N LEU A 157 9.24 11.70 15.10
CA LEU A 157 8.51 10.43 15.02
C LEU A 157 7.43 10.32 16.10
N SER A 158 7.69 10.82 17.31
CA SER A 158 6.67 10.89 18.37
C SER A 158 5.49 11.75 17.96
N ALA A 159 5.73 12.92 17.35
CA ALA A 159 4.66 13.77 16.84
C ALA A 159 3.87 13.09 15.71
N ALA A 160 4.55 12.39 14.80
CA ALA A 160 3.89 11.61 13.75
C ALA A 160 3.04 10.47 14.31
N ILE A 161 3.50 9.76 15.35
CA ILE A 161 2.73 8.72 16.04
C ILE A 161 1.47 9.30 16.69
N ILE A 162 1.58 10.46 17.37
CA ILE A 162 0.42 11.14 17.98
C ILE A 162 -0.60 11.53 16.90
N ARG A 163 -0.13 12.04 15.76
CA ARG A 163 -1.00 12.35 14.61
C ARG A 163 -1.74 11.11 14.13
N VAL A 164 -1.02 10.02 13.85
CA VAL A 164 -1.62 8.76 13.37
C VAL A 164 -2.62 8.19 14.38
N ALA A 165 -2.32 8.24 15.67
CA ALA A 165 -3.26 7.84 16.72
C ALA A 165 -4.55 8.67 16.68
N SER A 166 -4.42 10.00 16.57
CA SER A 166 -5.57 10.92 16.50
C SER A 166 -6.41 10.71 15.25
N GLU A 167 -5.78 10.46 14.10
CA GLU A 167 -6.46 10.14 12.84
C GLU A 167 -7.20 8.79 12.93
N GLN A 168 -6.60 7.79 13.57
CA GLN A 168 -7.23 6.49 13.78
C GLN A 168 -8.46 6.60 14.71
N ASP A 169 -8.34 7.34 15.82
CA ASP A 169 -9.46 7.59 16.74
C ASP A 169 -10.65 8.27 16.03
N GLN A 170 -10.38 9.22 15.12
CA GLN A 170 -11.42 9.86 14.31
C GLN A 170 -12.11 8.87 13.37
N ILE A 171 -11.34 8.01 12.70
CA ILE A 171 -11.88 6.97 11.81
C ILE A 171 -12.75 5.98 12.59
N ASP A 172 -12.31 5.56 13.77
CA ASP A 172 -13.07 4.62 14.61
C ASP A 172 -14.36 5.23 15.13
N GLN A 173 -14.37 6.53 15.46
CA GLN A 173 -15.59 7.27 15.80
C GLN A 173 -16.56 7.37 14.61
N GLU A 174 -16.06 7.69 13.42
CA GLU A 174 -16.87 7.74 12.19
C GLU A 174 -17.45 6.36 11.83
N LEU A 175 -16.65 5.29 11.96
CA LEU A 175 -17.09 3.90 11.75
C LEU A 175 -18.15 3.46 12.78
N GLY A 176 -17.94 3.79 14.05
CA GLY A 176 -18.90 3.52 15.12
C GLY A 176 -20.24 4.20 14.85
N ALA A 177 -20.23 5.44 14.37
CA ALA A 177 -21.44 6.18 13.99
C ALA A 177 -22.13 5.62 12.74
N THR A 178 -21.38 5.01 11.81
CA THR A 178 -21.89 4.52 10.51
C THR A 178 -22.52 3.11 10.59
N SER A 179 -22.30 2.38 11.69
CA SER A 179 -22.67 0.95 11.85
C SER A 179 -24.18 0.67 12.04
N SER A 180 -25.08 1.55 11.58
CA SER A 180 -26.53 1.49 11.85
C SER A 180 -27.43 1.54 10.60
N GLY A 181 -26.89 1.40 9.38
CA GLY A 181 -27.62 1.68 8.13
C GLY A 181 -27.61 0.60 7.03
N ASN A 182 -28.19 0.98 5.88
CA ASN A 182 -28.24 0.20 4.63
C ASN A 182 -26.82 -0.14 4.11
N PRO A 183 -26.52 -1.39 3.66
CA PRO A 183 -25.22 -1.80 3.14
C PRO A 183 -24.63 -0.91 2.03
N LEU A 184 -25.46 -0.32 1.16
CA LEU A 184 -24.99 0.60 0.11
C LEU A 184 -24.52 1.93 0.69
N THR A 185 -25.24 2.46 1.68
CA THR A 185 -24.86 3.68 2.39
C THR A 185 -23.59 3.45 3.20
N GLU A 186 -23.51 2.29 3.88
CA GLU A 186 -22.33 1.87 4.62
C GLU A 186 -21.10 1.77 3.71
N PHE A 187 -21.25 1.18 2.52
CA PHE A 187 -20.18 1.13 1.52
C PHE A 187 -19.73 2.52 1.05
N ILE A 188 -20.67 3.42 0.75
CA ILE A 188 -20.35 4.80 0.31
C ILE A 188 -19.60 5.55 1.41
N GLU A 189 -20.07 5.50 2.65
CA GLU A 189 -19.42 6.19 3.76
C GLU A 189 -18.04 5.57 4.07
N ARG A 190 -17.93 4.23 4.10
CA ARG A 190 -16.64 3.54 4.28
C ARG A 190 -15.63 3.86 3.17
N SER A 191 -16.10 4.07 1.93
CA SER A 191 -15.24 4.47 0.82
C SER A 191 -14.65 5.87 0.96
N ARG A 192 -15.23 6.73 1.83
CA ARG A 192 -14.79 8.12 2.07
C ARG A 192 -13.90 8.27 3.29
N LEU A 193 -13.90 7.33 4.23
CA LEU A 193 -13.11 7.36 5.48
C LEU A 193 -11.62 7.61 5.24
N PHE A 194 -11.11 7.21 4.08
CA PHE A 194 -9.68 7.30 3.75
C PHE A 194 -9.33 8.46 2.80
N ARG A 195 -10.26 9.41 2.60
CA ARG A 195 -10.10 10.50 1.64
C ARG A 195 -9.03 11.53 2.05
N THR A 196 -8.80 11.69 3.35
CA THR A 196 -7.91 12.70 3.93
C THR A 196 -6.56 12.14 4.36
N ARG A 197 -6.47 10.86 4.71
CA ARG A 197 -5.22 10.23 5.17
C ARG A 197 -4.17 10.06 4.07
N GLY A 198 -2.94 9.79 4.51
CA GLY A 198 -1.84 9.35 3.68
C GLY A 198 -2.21 8.15 2.80
N LEU A 199 -1.69 8.11 1.58
CA LEU A 199 -1.96 7.01 0.65
C LEU A 199 -1.10 5.80 1.01
N SER A 200 -1.76 4.79 1.58
CA SER A 200 -1.20 3.47 1.83
C SER A 200 -1.05 2.69 0.53
N LEU A 201 0.11 2.07 0.30
CA LEU A 201 0.43 1.41 -0.96
C LEU A 201 0.91 -0.04 -0.76
N ASP A 202 0.28 -0.74 0.17
CA ASP A 202 0.61 -2.12 0.46
C ASP A 202 -0.10 -3.07 -0.48
N THR A 203 0.37 -4.31 -0.47
CA THR A 203 -0.31 -5.44 -1.10
C THR A 203 -0.58 -6.49 -0.02
N SER A 204 -1.67 -7.24 -0.15
CA SER A 204 -1.99 -8.35 0.73
C SER A 204 -2.53 -9.53 -0.07
N LEU A 205 -2.57 -10.71 0.55
CA LEU A 205 -2.97 -11.94 -0.13
C LEU A 205 -4.46 -11.97 -0.49
N ILE A 206 -5.33 -11.45 0.38
CA ILE A 206 -6.79 -11.62 0.30
C ILE A 206 -7.42 -10.94 -0.93
N PRO A 207 -7.05 -9.70 -1.31
CA PRO A 207 -7.53 -9.10 -2.54
C PRO A 207 -7.21 -9.97 -3.77
N ASN A 208 -6.07 -10.66 -3.77
CA ASN A 208 -5.67 -11.51 -4.90
C ASN A 208 -6.54 -12.77 -5.02
N TYR A 209 -7.00 -13.34 -3.91
CA TYR A 209 -8.01 -14.41 -3.92
C TYR A 209 -9.31 -13.92 -4.60
N SER A 210 -9.78 -12.72 -4.22
CA SER A 210 -11.00 -12.13 -4.80
C SER A 210 -10.86 -11.89 -6.31
N VAL A 211 -9.69 -11.44 -6.77
CA VAL A 211 -9.39 -11.29 -8.20
C VAL A 211 -9.45 -12.64 -8.93
N GLN A 212 -8.87 -13.70 -8.36
CA GLN A 212 -8.96 -15.05 -8.96
C GLN A 212 -10.41 -15.53 -9.08
N GLN A 213 -11.23 -15.32 -8.04
CA GLN A 213 -12.64 -15.69 -8.05
C GLN A 213 -13.43 -14.92 -9.12
N ALA A 214 -13.15 -13.63 -9.29
CA ALA A 214 -13.75 -12.82 -10.34
C ALA A 214 -13.37 -13.30 -11.74
N LEU A 215 -12.10 -13.61 -11.98
CA LEU A 215 -11.62 -14.18 -13.25
C LEU A 215 -12.28 -15.53 -13.55
N ALA A 216 -12.42 -16.39 -12.54
CA ALA A 216 -13.10 -17.68 -12.68
C ALA A 216 -14.58 -17.50 -13.07
N ALA A 217 -15.27 -16.56 -12.43
CA ALA A 217 -16.67 -16.24 -12.76
C ALA A 217 -16.82 -15.66 -14.17
N MET A 218 -15.90 -14.79 -14.61
CA MET A 218 -15.90 -14.25 -15.97
C MET A 218 -15.68 -15.35 -17.01
N LYS A 219 -14.75 -16.28 -16.76
CA LYS A 219 -14.54 -17.45 -17.61
C LYS A 219 -15.79 -18.33 -17.68
N ALA A 220 -16.39 -18.66 -16.53
CA ALA A 220 -17.58 -19.51 -16.47
C ALA A 220 -18.79 -18.92 -17.23
N ARG A 221 -18.84 -17.58 -17.35
CA ARG A 221 -19.86 -16.86 -18.11
C ARG A 221 -19.52 -16.64 -19.59
N GLY A 222 -18.38 -17.14 -20.07
CA GLY A 222 -17.93 -16.93 -21.46
C GLY A 222 -17.49 -15.49 -21.76
N LEU A 223 -17.23 -14.66 -20.73
CA LEU A 223 -16.70 -13.30 -20.94
C LEU A 223 -15.20 -13.30 -21.23
N LEU A 224 -14.50 -14.36 -20.82
CA LEU A 224 -13.08 -14.58 -21.07
C LEU A 224 -12.88 -15.98 -21.62
N GLU A 225 -12.47 -16.06 -22.88
CA GLU A 225 -12.16 -17.33 -23.56
C GLU A 225 -10.81 -17.89 -23.08
N PRO A 226 -10.60 -19.22 -23.15
CA PRO A 226 -9.30 -19.83 -22.89
C PRO A 226 -8.17 -19.17 -23.71
N GLY A 227 -7.05 -18.87 -23.06
CA GLY A 227 -5.88 -18.26 -23.68
C GLY A 227 -6.07 -16.83 -24.22
N SER A 228 -7.22 -16.18 -23.95
CA SER A 228 -7.55 -14.88 -24.55
C SER A 228 -6.87 -13.68 -23.88
N VAL A 229 -6.40 -13.81 -22.64
CA VAL A 229 -5.88 -12.68 -21.86
C VAL A 229 -4.42 -12.40 -22.23
N ARG A 230 -4.20 -11.57 -23.25
CA ARG A 230 -2.86 -11.26 -23.77
C ARG A 230 -2.12 -10.15 -23.02
N ARG A 231 -2.87 -9.22 -22.41
CA ARG A 231 -2.33 -8.05 -21.73
C ARG A 231 -3.06 -7.81 -20.42
N VAL A 232 -2.30 -7.48 -19.39
CA VAL A 232 -2.79 -7.15 -18.06
C VAL A 232 -2.13 -5.86 -17.60
N ALA A 233 -2.94 -4.88 -17.21
CA ALA A 233 -2.47 -3.71 -16.49
C ALA A 233 -2.84 -3.84 -15.02
N ILE A 234 -1.85 -3.77 -14.14
CA ILE A 234 -2.02 -3.77 -12.69
C ILE A 234 -1.74 -2.36 -12.20
N VAL A 235 -2.78 -1.68 -11.73
CA VAL A 235 -2.69 -0.32 -11.18
C VAL A 235 -2.65 -0.41 -9.67
N GLY A 236 -1.54 0.04 -9.06
CA GLY A 236 -1.29 -0.13 -7.64
C GLY A 236 -0.96 -1.57 -7.27
N PRO A 237 0.11 -2.18 -7.82
CA PRO A 237 0.52 -3.55 -7.44
C PRO A 237 0.89 -3.69 -5.96
N GLY A 238 1.10 -2.55 -5.28
CA GLY A 238 1.45 -2.47 -3.87
C GLY A 238 2.86 -2.97 -3.58
N LEU A 239 3.37 -2.58 -2.42
CA LEU A 239 4.61 -3.05 -1.84
C LEU A 239 4.36 -3.31 -0.36
N ASP A 240 4.36 -4.58 0.00
CA ASP A 240 4.32 -5.06 1.37
C ASP A 240 5.60 -4.61 2.08
N PHE A 241 5.49 -3.47 2.79
CA PHE A 241 6.57 -2.91 3.55
C PHE A 241 6.71 -3.67 4.87
N ALA A 242 5.64 -3.84 5.62
CA ALA A 242 5.56 -4.75 6.75
C ALA A 242 4.12 -5.22 6.83
N ASP A 243 3.89 -6.48 7.19
CA ASP A 243 2.53 -6.99 7.37
C ASP A 243 1.81 -6.09 8.37
N LYS A 244 0.71 -5.48 7.95
CA LYS A 244 0.00 -4.47 8.75
C LYS A 244 -0.87 -5.06 9.84
N ASP A 245 -1.25 -6.32 9.72
CA ASP A 245 -2.12 -6.99 10.68
C ASP A 245 -1.30 -7.48 11.86
N VAL A 246 -0.10 -8.01 11.60
CA VAL A 246 0.73 -8.65 12.63
C VAL A 246 2.14 -8.07 12.77
N GLY A 247 2.59 -7.21 11.88
CA GLY A 247 3.90 -6.55 11.96
C GLY A 247 5.06 -7.38 11.43
N PHE A 248 4.79 -8.44 10.65
CA PHE A 248 5.85 -9.26 10.08
C PHE A 248 6.71 -8.46 9.11
N ASP A 249 8.00 -8.32 9.45
CA ASP A 249 9.00 -7.62 8.67
C ASP A 249 10.29 -8.43 8.47
N PHE A 250 10.28 -9.72 8.83
CA PHE A 250 11.45 -10.63 8.76
C PHE A 250 11.82 -11.08 7.33
N TYR A 251 11.01 -10.74 6.33
CA TYR A 251 11.27 -10.96 4.91
C TYR A 251 11.46 -9.62 4.19
N PRO A 252 12.21 -9.54 3.08
CA PRO A 252 12.39 -8.28 2.34
C PRO A 252 11.07 -7.68 1.86
N PRO A 253 10.98 -6.34 1.66
CA PRO A 253 9.80 -5.75 1.02
C PRO A 253 9.47 -6.44 -0.30
N GLN A 254 8.18 -6.63 -0.60
CA GLN A 254 7.76 -7.40 -1.76
C GLN A 254 6.44 -6.96 -2.37
N THR A 255 6.23 -7.23 -3.66
CA THR A 255 4.93 -7.13 -4.33
C THR A 255 4.36 -8.52 -4.59
N LEU A 256 3.06 -8.70 -4.41
CA LEU A 256 2.38 -10.01 -4.51
C LEU A 256 1.55 -10.09 -5.78
N GLN A 257 0.82 -9.02 -6.09
CA GLN A 257 -0.24 -9.01 -7.09
C GLN A 257 0.21 -9.42 -8.50
N PRO A 258 1.39 -9.03 -9.03
CA PRO A 258 1.84 -9.47 -10.35
C PRO A 258 1.96 -10.99 -10.48
N PHE A 259 2.48 -11.63 -9.43
CA PHE A 259 2.64 -13.08 -9.37
C PHE A 259 1.31 -13.77 -9.14
N ALA A 260 0.48 -13.23 -8.27
CA ALA A 260 -0.85 -13.75 -7.99
C ALA A 260 -1.75 -13.77 -9.23
N VAL A 261 -1.74 -12.68 -10.00
CA VAL A 261 -2.50 -12.56 -11.25
C VAL A 261 -1.98 -13.52 -12.31
N LEU A 262 -0.66 -13.63 -12.47
CA LEU A 262 -0.07 -14.57 -13.43
C LEU A 262 -0.41 -16.02 -13.08
N ASP A 263 -0.30 -16.39 -11.80
CA ASP A 263 -0.65 -17.72 -11.29
C ASP A 263 -2.14 -18.03 -11.55
N ALA A 264 -3.04 -17.10 -11.22
CA ALA A 264 -4.48 -17.25 -11.46
C ALA A 264 -4.81 -17.39 -12.95
N LEU A 265 -4.23 -16.57 -13.83
CA LEU A 265 -4.47 -16.64 -15.27
C LEU A 265 -4.01 -17.96 -15.88
N LYS A 266 -2.86 -18.49 -15.42
CA LYS A 266 -2.40 -19.82 -15.84
C LYS A 266 -3.30 -20.92 -15.31
N ARG A 267 -3.63 -20.90 -14.02
CA ARG A 267 -4.51 -21.88 -13.35
C ARG A 267 -5.86 -21.99 -14.05
N LEU A 268 -6.42 -20.86 -14.45
CA LEU A 268 -7.70 -20.79 -15.13
C LEU A 268 -7.59 -21.04 -16.64
N GLY A 269 -6.39 -21.28 -17.20
CA GLY A 269 -6.20 -21.46 -18.64
C GLY A 269 -6.54 -20.21 -19.46
N LEU A 270 -6.49 -19.02 -18.86
CA LEU A 270 -6.76 -17.73 -19.50
C LEU A 270 -5.51 -17.09 -20.11
N SER A 271 -4.33 -17.49 -19.64
CA SER A 271 -3.03 -17.06 -20.16
C SER A 271 -2.77 -17.65 -21.56
N PRO A 272 -2.30 -16.86 -22.55
CA PRO A 272 -1.88 -17.38 -23.84
C PRO A 272 -0.62 -18.24 -23.67
N ALA A 273 -0.57 -19.37 -24.37
CA ALA A 273 0.61 -20.23 -24.48
C ALA A 273 1.32 -20.01 -25.83
N PRO A 274 2.66 -20.13 -25.92
CA PRO A 274 3.60 -20.48 -24.85
C PRO A 274 4.15 -19.27 -24.07
N ALA A 275 3.93 -18.03 -24.55
CA ALA A 275 4.63 -16.84 -24.07
C ALA A 275 4.14 -16.30 -22.70
N GLY A 276 2.87 -16.55 -22.34
CA GLY A 276 2.19 -15.89 -21.23
C GLY A 276 1.70 -14.48 -21.58
N PRO A 277 0.91 -13.83 -20.71
CA PRO A 277 0.46 -12.46 -20.91
C PRO A 277 1.61 -11.46 -20.76
N GLU A 278 1.49 -10.32 -21.44
CA GLU A 278 2.23 -9.11 -21.10
C GLU A 278 1.60 -8.48 -19.84
N ILE A 279 2.41 -8.30 -18.78
CA ILE A 279 1.96 -7.67 -17.53
C ILE A 279 2.65 -6.32 -17.39
N VAL A 280 1.85 -5.25 -17.31
CA VAL A 280 2.29 -3.87 -17.10
C VAL A 280 1.89 -3.46 -15.69
N LEU A 281 2.86 -2.92 -14.93
CA LEU A 281 2.64 -2.40 -13.59
C LEU A 281 2.63 -0.88 -13.65
N LEU A 282 1.58 -0.27 -13.12
CA LEU A 282 1.43 1.18 -13.01
C LEU A 282 1.27 1.55 -11.55
N ASP A 283 2.06 2.50 -11.08
CA ASP A 283 1.96 3.02 -9.73
C ASP A 283 2.32 4.50 -9.69
N ILE A 284 1.71 5.23 -8.76
CA ILE A 284 1.99 6.64 -8.51
C ILE A 284 3.17 6.83 -7.56
N SER A 285 3.59 5.78 -6.87
CA SER A 285 4.74 5.78 -5.95
C SER A 285 6.05 5.44 -6.64
N PRO A 286 7.02 6.37 -6.59
CA PRO A 286 8.38 6.10 -7.09
C PRO A 286 9.04 4.91 -6.40
N ARG A 287 8.70 4.62 -5.13
CA ARG A 287 9.28 3.51 -4.35
C ARG A 287 8.90 2.16 -4.96
N ILE A 288 7.61 1.99 -5.28
CA ILE A 288 7.10 0.76 -5.88
C ILE A 288 7.70 0.57 -7.27
N ILE A 289 7.73 1.64 -8.08
CA ILE A 289 8.34 1.61 -9.41
C ILE A 289 9.83 1.24 -9.33
N ALA A 290 10.58 1.79 -8.39
CA ALA A 290 11.99 1.45 -8.18
C ALA A 290 12.17 -0.03 -7.80
N HIS A 291 11.36 -0.54 -6.87
CA HIS A 291 11.39 -1.93 -6.42
C HIS A 291 11.15 -2.91 -7.59
N VAL A 292 10.08 -2.70 -8.38
CA VAL A 292 9.76 -3.59 -9.52
C VAL A 292 10.78 -3.48 -10.65
N THR A 293 11.36 -2.28 -10.85
CA THR A 293 12.44 -2.07 -11.82
C THR A 293 13.70 -2.85 -11.41
N GLN A 294 14.06 -2.82 -10.12
CA GLN A 294 15.17 -3.61 -9.59
C GLN A 294 14.89 -5.11 -9.69
N ALA A 295 13.66 -5.54 -9.38
CA ALA A 295 13.24 -6.93 -9.55
C ALA A 295 13.41 -7.41 -11.00
N ARG A 296 13.00 -6.59 -11.98
CA ARG A 296 13.20 -6.87 -13.41
C ARG A 296 14.67 -6.93 -13.80
N ALA A 297 15.49 -6.01 -13.29
CA ALA A 297 16.94 -6.03 -13.53
C ALA A 297 17.60 -7.29 -12.96
N ARG A 298 17.20 -7.74 -11.76
CA ARG A 298 17.63 -9.02 -11.16
C ARG A 298 17.20 -10.22 -12.02
N ALA A 299 15.95 -10.23 -12.51
CA ALA A 299 15.45 -11.29 -13.37
C ALA A 299 16.25 -11.42 -14.67
N SER A 300 16.75 -10.32 -15.25
CA SER A 300 17.62 -10.36 -16.44
C SER A 300 18.97 -11.06 -16.19
N ARG A 301 19.34 -11.25 -14.92
CA ARG A 301 20.53 -11.97 -14.47
C ARG A 301 20.18 -13.35 -13.91
N ASN A 302 19.00 -13.89 -14.23
CA ASN A 302 18.47 -15.16 -13.71
C ASN A 302 18.33 -15.21 -12.18
N ILE A 303 18.20 -14.06 -11.52
CA ILE A 303 17.92 -14.00 -10.09
C ILE A 303 16.40 -13.94 -9.92
N GLY A 304 15.84 -14.98 -9.32
CA GLY A 304 14.40 -15.11 -9.07
C GLY A 304 13.86 -14.06 -8.09
N TYR A 305 12.53 -13.94 -8.07
CA TYR A 305 11.82 -13.13 -7.10
C TYR A 305 11.17 -14.02 -6.06
N THR A 306 11.66 -13.99 -4.82
CA THR A 306 11.11 -14.79 -3.72
C THR A 306 9.95 -14.06 -3.09
N VAL A 307 8.77 -14.69 -3.10
CA VAL A 307 7.58 -14.22 -2.39
C VAL A 307 7.45 -15.00 -1.07
N ASN A 308 7.32 -14.28 0.03
CA ASN A 308 7.08 -14.83 1.36
C ASN A 308 5.61 -14.62 1.72
N LEU A 309 4.88 -15.68 2.03
CA LEU A 309 3.47 -15.60 2.43
C LEU A 309 3.31 -16.11 3.86
N PRO A 310 3.64 -15.31 4.88
CA PRO A 310 3.33 -15.70 6.24
C PRO A 310 1.81 -15.82 6.42
N LEU A 311 1.37 -16.86 7.14
CA LEU A 311 -0.04 -17.05 7.49
C LEU A 311 -0.14 -17.08 9.02
N PRO A 312 -0.56 -15.98 9.66
CA PRO A 312 -0.74 -15.92 11.11
C PRO A 312 -1.63 -17.04 11.64
N ARG A 313 -1.14 -17.81 12.61
CA ARG A 313 -1.92 -18.88 13.26
C ARG A 313 -3.04 -18.34 14.15
N SER A 314 -2.90 -17.09 14.62
CA SER A 314 -3.87 -16.41 15.47
C SER A 314 -5.15 -16.03 14.75
N SER A 315 -5.14 -15.98 13.42
CA SER A 315 -6.30 -15.58 12.62
C SER A 315 -7.13 -16.79 12.20
N ALA A 316 -8.45 -16.69 12.36
CA ALA A 316 -9.40 -17.70 11.91
C ALA A 316 -9.64 -17.58 10.40
N TRP A 317 -8.76 -18.20 9.61
CA TRP A 317 -8.85 -18.18 8.15
C TRP A 317 -9.98 -19.05 7.63
N LEU A 318 -10.76 -18.53 6.68
CA LEU A 318 -11.71 -19.33 5.90
C LEU A 318 -10.99 -20.48 5.18
N PRO A 319 -11.59 -21.68 5.08
CA PRO A 319 -10.97 -22.84 4.43
C PRO A 319 -10.47 -22.55 3.01
N GLU A 320 -11.26 -21.81 2.22
CA GLU A 320 -10.97 -21.47 0.83
C GLU A 320 -9.79 -20.49 0.72
N THR A 321 -9.68 -19.57 1.66
CA THR A 321 -8.54 -18.65 1.74
C THR A 321 -7.25 -19.40 2.08
N ARG A 322 -7.33 -20.38 3.00
CA ARG A 322 -6.20 -21.25 3.32
C ARG A 322 -5.80 -22.11 2.12
N ALA A 323 -6.76 -22.66 1.38
CA ALA A 323 -6.50 -23.43 0.16
C ALA A 323 -5.83 -22.57 -0.93
N TYR A 324 -6.28 -21.33 -1.08
CA TYR A 324 -5.62 -20.36 -1.97
C TYR A 324 -4.18 -20.08 -1.55
N TRP A 325 -3.93 -19.82 -0.27
CA TRP A 325 -2.59 -19.64 0.27
C TRP A 325 -1.68 -20.86 -0.01
N GLN A 326 -2.19 -22.08 0.19
CA GLN A 326 -1.43 -23.33 -0.04
C GLN A 326 -1.04 -23.56 -1.50
N THR A 327 -1.88 -23.11 -2.43
CA THR A 327 -1.70 -23.34 -3.88
C THR A 327 -1.05 -22.15 -4.58
N PHE A 328 -0.86 -21.03 -3.89
CA PHE A 328 -0.29 -19.82 -4.45
C PHE A 328 1.04 -20.09 -5.16
N GLY A 329 1.11 -19.68 -6.43
CA GLY A 329 2.34 -19.71 -7.21
C GLY A 329 2.68 -21.08 -7.81
N ASP A 330 1.86 -22.12 -7.59
CA ASP A 330 2.13 -23.47 -8.10
C ASP A 330 2.17 -23.55 -9.64
N GLN A 331 1.59 -22.60 -10.37
CA GLN A 331 1.59 -22.53 -11.84
C GLN A 331 2.78 -21.73 -12.42
N ILE A 332 3.50 -20.99 -11.57
CA ILE A 332 4.55 -20.06 -11.99
C ILE A 332 5.91 -20.38 -11.38
N ARG A 333 5.96 -21.16 -10.30
CA ARG A 333 7.22 -21.68 -9.76
C ARG A 333 7.83 -22.66 -10.76
N THR A 334 9.12 -22.49 -11.03
CA THR A 334 9.88 -23.52 -11.72
C THR A 334 10.20 -24.59 -10.69
N SER A 335 9.85 -25.84 -10.94
CA SER A 335 10.34 -26.95 -10.12
C SER A 335 11.85 -26.88 -10.10
N ILE A 336 12.45 -26.67 -8.93
CA ILE A 336 13.87 -26.90 -8.75
C ILE A 336 14.00 -28.42 -8.70
N SER A 337 14.34 -29.02 -9.84
CA SER A 337 14.85 -30.40 -9.91
C SER A 337 16.21 -30.50 -9.25
#